data_AF-A0A8H6KZG0-F1
#
_entry.id   AF-A0A8H6KZG0-F1
#
_cell.length_a   1.000
_cell.length_b   1.000
_cell.length_c   1.000
_cell.angle_alpha   90.00
_cell.angle_beta   90.00
_cell.angle_gamma   90.00
#
_symmetry.space_group_name_H-M   'P 1'
#
loop_
_entity.id
_entity.type
_entity.pdbx_description
1 polymer ?
#
loop_
_entity_poly.entity_id
_entity_poly.type
_entity_poly.pdbx_seq_one_letter_code
_entity_poly.pdbx_strand_id
1 'polypeptide(L)'
;MPNQSRPTFDFCRTYNGSEPASHWLKRLEFELRGDSWSGIIAPEHYLSSVDLLLIGDAADWVESSPEISTLFAGSHTSESLNRFLSLFKERFPTKSIETIPTTFSEELEGLHQNAEESLTSYY
;
A
#
# COMPACT_ATOMS: atom_id res chain seq x y z
N MET A 1 -22.67 -20.43 17.21
CA MET A 1 -21.55 -19.49 17.40
C MET A 1 -20.91 -19.29 16.03
N PRO A 2 -20.92 -18.08 15.45
CA PRO A 2 -20.16 -17.86 14.22
C PRO A 2 -18.68 -18.04 14.56
N ASN A 3 -18.02 -18.88 13.77
CA ASN A 3 -16.61 -19.20 13.91
C ASN A 3 -15.84 -17.92 13.55
N GLN A 4 -15.35 -17.18 14.54
CA GLN A 4 -14.43 -16.06 14.30
C GLN A 4 -13.10 -16.65 13.85
N SER A 5 -13.00 -16.91 12.55
CA SER A 5 -11.74 -17.22 11.90
C SER A 5 -10.81 -16.03 12.07
N ARG A 6 -9.66 -16.25 12.71
CA ARG A 6 -8.57 -15.29 12.80
C ARG A 6 -8.22 -14.74 11.40
N PRO A 7 -7.70 -13.50 11.29
CA PRO A 7 -7.18 -13.00 10.03
C PRO A 7 -6.14 -13.97 9.50
N THR A 8 -6.34 -14.47 8.28
CA THR A 8 -5.35 -15.31 7.60
C THR A 8 -4.32 -14.48 6.84
N PHE A 9 -4.58 -13.18 6.65
CA PHE A 9 -3.72 -12.24 5.91
C PHE A 9 -3.40 -12.70 4.48
N ASP A 10 -4.28 -13.51 3.87
CA ASP A 10 -4.09 -14.09 2.54
C ASP A 10 -4.11 -13.02 1.43
N PHE A 11 -4.80 -11.90 1.67
CA PHE A 11 -4.98 -10.81 0.72
C PHE A 11 -3.88 -9.75 0.83
N CYS A 12 -3.50 -9.31 2.05
CA CYS A 12 -2.38 -8.37 2.18
C CYS A 12 -1.04 -9.06 1.96
N ARG A 13 -0.89 -10.30 2.45
CA ARG A 13 0.35 -11.07 2.50
C ARG A 13 1.50 -10.33 3.21
N THR A 14 2.63 -11.01 3.32
CA THR A 14 3.87 -10.43 3.82
C THR A 14 4.40 -9.33 2.91
N TYR A 15 5.11 -8.36 3.47
CA TYR A 15 5.63 -7.19 2.75
C TYR A 15 7.15 -7.10 2.85
N ASN A 16 7.79 -7.00 1.68
CA ASN A 16 9.25 -6.89 1.54
C ASN A 16 9.73 -5.55 0.99
N GLY A 17 8.84 -4.56 0.81
CA GLY A 17 9.21 -3.28 0.21
C GLY A 17 9.16 -3.23 -1.33
N SER A 18 8.76 -4.30 -2.02
CA SER A 18 8.75 -4.35 -3.50
C SER A 18 7.69 -3.47 -4.17
N GLU A 19 6.66 -3.07 -3.42
CA GLU A 19 5.57 -2.22 -3.89
C GLU A 19 5.37 -1.01 -2.96
N PRO A 20 4.63 0.03 -3.38
CA PRO A 20 4.32 1.16 -2.52
C PRO A 20 3.67 0.75 -1.20
N ALA A 21 4.17 1.26 -0.07
CA ALA A 21 3.58 0.99 1.23
C ALA A 21 2.10 1.37 1.28
N SER A 22 1.71 2.44 0.59
CA SER A 22 0.31 2.90 0.52
C SER A 22 -0.65 1.85 -0.05
N HIS A 23 -0.20 0.99 -0.97
CA HIS A 23 -1.03 -0.06 -1.58
C HIS A 23 -1.15 -1.27 -0.66
N TRP A 24 -0.04 -1.66 -0.04
CA TRP A 24 -0.03 -2.75 0.92
C TRP A 24 -0.84 -2.42 2.18
N LEU A 25 -0.66 -1.23 2.75
CA LEU A 25 -1.40 -0.77 3.95
C LEU A 25 -2.93 -0.75 3.73
N LYS A 26 -3.40 -0.41 2.53
CA LYS A 26 -4.84 -0.45 2.20
C LYS A 26 -5.40 -1.87 2.24
N ARG A 27 -4.61 -2.87 1.79
CA ARG A 27 -5.01 -4.28 1.84
C ARG A 27 -5.01 -4.80 3.27
N LEU A 28 -4.00 -4.44 4.06
CA LEU A 28 -3.96 -4.75 5.48
C LEU A 28 -5.17 -4.16 6.23
N GLU A 29 -5.50 -2.90 5.98
CA GLU A 29 -6.65 -2.25 6.60
C GLU A 29 -7.97 -2.92 6.22
N PHE A 30 -8.11 -3.35 4.95
CA PHE A 30 -9.29 -4.08 4.50
C PHE A 30 -9.48 -5.40 5.26
N GLU A 31 -8.42 -6.19 5.43
CA GLU A 31 -8.49 -7.46 6.18
C GLU A 31 -8.77 -7.23 7.66
N LEU A 32 -8.07 -6.27 8.30
CA LEU A 32 -8.28 -5.97 9.71
C LEU A 32 -9.69 -5.43 10.00
N ARG A 33 -10.31 -4.70 9.07
CA ARG A 33 -11.71 -4.27 9.19
C ARG A 33 -12.67 -5.45 9.13
N GLY A 34 -12.38 -6.46 8.30
CA GLY A 34 -13.18 -7.67 8.16
C GLY A 34 -13.34 -8.45 9.47
N ASP A 35 -12.35 -8.37 10.36
CA ASP A 35 -12.38 -9.04 11.66
C ASP A 35 -12.93 -8.16 12.80
N SER A 36 -13.01 -6.85 12.59
CA SER A 36 -13.51 -5.91 13.59
C SER A 36 -15.04 -5.80 13.52
N TRP A 37 -15.74 -6.20 14.59
CA TRP A 37 -17.20 -6.05 14.68
C TRP A 37 -17.65 -4.57 14.62
N SER A 38 -16.80 -3.66 15.11
CA SER A 38 -17.06 -2.21 15.12
C SER A 38 -16.56 -1.47 13.88
N GLY A 39 -15.80 -2.12 13.00
CA GLY A 39 -15.06 -1.45 11.92
C GLY A 39 -13.87 -0.61 12.39
N ILE A 40 -13.60 -0.56 13.70
CA ILE A 40 -12.52 0.22 14.31
C ILE A 40 -11.36 -0.71 14.62
N ILE A 41 -10.19 -0.41 14.05
CA ILE A 41 -8.95 -1.14 14.31
C ILE A 41 -8.17 -0.41 15.40
N ALA A 42 -7.85 -1.08 16.50
CA ALA A 42 -7.02 -0.46 17.54
C ALA A 42 -5.58 -0.28 17.02
N PRO A 43 -4.89 0.82 17.36
CA PRO A 43 -3.52 1.06 16.90
C PRO A 43 -2.53 -0.05 17.25
N GLU A 44 -2.68 -0.66 18.43
CA GLU A 44 -1.88 -1.82 18.87
C GLU A 44 -2.05 -3.02 17.94
N HIS A 45 -3.29 -3.38 17.60
CA HIS A 45 -3.56 -4.48 16.66
C HIS A 45 -3.02 -4.18 15.27
N TYR A 46 -3.12 -2.91 14.82
CA TYR A 46 -2.58 -2.50 13.53
C TYR A 46 -1.05 -2.64 13.50
N LEU A 47 -0.35 -2.05 14.47
CA LEU A 47 1.11 -2.07 14.53
C LEU A 47 1.64 -3.49 14.71
N SER A 48 1.02 -4.31 15.57
CA SER A 48 1.40 -5.71 15.75
C SER A 48 1.25 -6.52 14.45
N SER A 49 0.18 -6.27 13.69
CA SER A 49 -0.03 -6.94 12.40
C SER A 49 1.01 -6.51 11.37
N VAL A 50 1.38 -5.22 11.36
CA VAL A 50 2.45 -4.75 10.50
C VAL A 50 3.75 -5.47 10.84
N ASP A 51 4.19 -5.43 12.10
CA ASP A 51 5.44 -6.04 12.57
C ASP A 51 5.56 -7.52 12.17
N LEU A 52 4.50 -8.30 12.35
CA LEU A 52 4.43 -9.71 11.98
C LEU A 52 4.54 -9.98 10.47
N LEU A 53 4.12 -9.03 9.63
CA LEU A 53 4.01 -9.22 8.19
C LEU A 53 5.20 -8.62 7.42
N LEU A 54 6.08 -7.85 8.06
CA LEU A 54 7.30 -7.35 7.43
C LEU A 54 8.32 -8.48 7.28
N ILE A 55 8.95 -8.55 6.11
CA ILE A 55 10.02 -9.49 5.78
C ILE A 55 11.10 -8.80 4.93
N GLY A 56 12.28 -9.41 4.80
CA GLY A 56 13.37 -8.91 3.93
C GLY A 56 13.71 -7.44 4.20
N ASP A 57 13.93 -6.66 3.14
CA ASP A 57 14.33 -5.25 3.21
C ASP A 57 13.44 -4.38 4.12
N ALA A 58 12.15 -4.71 4.23
CA ALA A 58 11.23 -3.98 5.10
C ALA A 58 11.42 -4.32 6.59
N ALA A 59 11.66 -5.59 6.91
CA ALA A 59 12.01 -6.00 8.26
C ALA A 59 13.40 -5.46 8.65
N ASP A 60 14.39 -5.60 7.77
CA ASP A 60 15.76 -5.10 7.99
C ASP A 60 15.77 -3.59 8.25
N TRP A 61 14.90 -2.83 7.56
CA TRP A 61 14.74 -1.40 7.81
C TRP A 61 14.21 -1.09 9.21
N VAL A 62 13.21 -1.84 9.70
CA VAL A 62 12.69 -1.67 11.07
C VAL A 62 13.75 -2.00 12.11
N GLU A 63 14.48 -3.11 11.92
CA GLU A 63 15.54 -3.55 12.84
C GLU A 63 16.73 -2.58 12.87
N SER A 64 17.10 -2.02 11.71
CA SER A 64 18.21 -1.07 11.59
C SER A 64 17.86 0.36 11.99
N SER A 65 16.58 0.66 12.24
CA SER A 65 16.12 1.99 12.61
C SER A 65 15.65 2.03 14.06
N PRO A 66 16.49 2.48 15.02
CA PRO A 66 16.13 2.52 16.44
C PRO A 66 14.85 3.33 16.71
N GLU A 67 14.64 4.41 15.95
CA GLU A 67 13.42 5.21 16.03
C GLU A 67 12.18 4.38 15.73
N ILE A 68 12.21 3.58 14.66
CA ILE A 68 11.06 2.76 14.25
C ILE A 68 10.84 1.62 15.24
N SER A 69 11.91 0.96 15.67
CA SER A 69 11.85 -0.08 16.70
C SER A 69 11.19 0.43 18.00
N THR A 70 11.47 1.67 18.42
CA THR A 70 10.80 2.26 19.59
C THR A 70 9.31 2.51 19.40
N LEU A 71 8.83 2.70 18.16
CA LEU A 71 7.40 2.83 17.88
C LEU A 71 6.66 1.50 18.04
N PHE A 72 7.33 0.38 17.79
CA PHE A 72 6.78 -0.96 18.02
C PHE A 72 6.90 -1.41 19.48
N ALA A 73 7.94 -1.00 20.20
CA ALA A 73 8.12 -1.35 21.62
C ALA A 73 7.39 -0.41 22.61
N GLY A 74 6.98 0.77 22.15
CA GLY A 74 6.40 1.83 22.98
C GLY A 74 4.89 1.74 23.17
N SER A 75 4.27 2.84 23.64
CA SER A 75 2.81 2.92 23.73
C SER A 75 2.20 3.01 22.33
N HIS A 76 1.37 2.04 21.98
CA HIS A 76 0.64 1.97 20.72
C HIS A 76 -0.53 2.98 20.70
N THR A 77 -0.19 4.27 20.63
CA THR A 77 -1.14 5.36 20.49
C THR A 77 -1.45 5.65 19.02
N SER A 78 -2.52 6.39 18.76
CA SER A 78 -2.85 6.87 17.42
C SER A 78 -1.73 7.77 16.84
N GLU A 79 -1.00 8.50 17.68
CA GLU A 79 0.13 9.33 17.25
C GLU A 79 1.31 8.48 16.79
N SER A 80 1.68 7.45 17.57
CA SER A 80 2.72 6.48 17.21
C SER A 80 2.42 5.80 15.88
N LEU A 81 1.15 5.40 15.69
CA LEU A 81 0.68 4.82 14.42
C LEU A 81 0.81 5.81 13.27
N ASN A 82 0.31 7.04 13.42
CA ASN A 82 0.40 8.05 12.36
C ASN A 82 1.85 8.40 11.98
N ARG A 83 2.74 8.45 12.97
CA ARG A 83 4.18 8.65 12.76
C ARG A 83 4.78 7.50 11.98
N PHE A 84 4.52 6.25 12.39
CA PHE A 84 4.97 5.06 11.67
C PHE A 84 4.47 5.07 10.23
N LEU A 85 3.16 5.29 9.99
CA LEU A 85 2.57 5.30 8.66
C LEU A 85 3.18 6.36 7.74
N SER A 86 3.57 7.51 8.30
CA SER A 86 4.25 8.57 7.56
C SER A 86 5.65 8.12 7.13
N LEU A 87 6.46 7.65 8.08
CA LEU A 87 7.84 7.18 7.81
C LEU A 87 7.86 5.98 6.86
N PHE A 88 6.90 5.07 7.01
CA PHE A 88 6.80 3.88 6.17
C PHE A 88 6.46 4.23 4.72
N LYS A 89 5.58 5.21 4.49
CA LYS A 89 5.27 5.72 3.15
C LYS A 89 6.41 6.53 2.54
N GLU A 90 7.21 7.20 3.35
CA GLU A 90 8.42 7.89 2.90
C GLU A 90 9.50 6.87 2.48
N ARG A 91 9.68 5.80 3.27
CA ARG A 91 10.65 4.74 2.98
C ARG A 91 10.29 3.94 1.73
N PHE A 92 9.01 3.63 1.56
CA PHE A 92 8.48 2.85 0.44
C PHE A 92 7.42 3.67 -0.32
N PRO A 93 7.86 4.71 -1.06
CA PRO A 93 6.95 5.64 -1.70
C PRO A 93 6.14 4.96 -2.79
N THR A 94 4.98 5.54 -3.09
CA THR A 94 4.38 5.34 -4.40
C THR A 94 5.43 5.78 -5.40
N LYS A 95 5.96 4.85 -6.21
CA LYS A 95 6.73 5.22 -7.38
C LYS A 95 5.84 6.19 -8.13
N SER A 96 6.17 7.48 -8.08
CA SER A 96 5.62 8.40 -9.03
C SER A 96 6.08 7.79 -10.34
N ILE A 97 5.15 7.21 -11.09
CA ILE A 97 5.31 7.16 -12.52
C ILE A 97 5.62 8.62 -12.80
N GLU A 98 6.88 8.92 -13.14
CA GLU A 98 7.16 10.16 -13.82
C GLU A 98 6.13 10.17 -14.92
N THR A 99 5.14 11.04 -14.76
CA THR A 99 4.14 11.30 -15.76
C THR A 99 4.96 11.57 -17.00
N ILE A 100 5.03 10.59 -17.90
CA ILE A 100 5.06 10.90 -19.31
C ILE A 100 3.75 11.68 -19.45
N PRO A 101 3.79 13.03 -19.57
CA PRO A 101 2.58 13.76 -19.83
C PRO A 101 2.34 13.54 -21.31
N THR A 102 1.58 12.50 -21.62
CA THR A 102 0.86 12.46 -22.88
C THR A 102 -0.45 11.84 -22.55
N THR A 103 -1.38 12.73 -22.24
CA THR A 103 -2.78 12.39 -22.03
C THR A 103 -3.20 11.57 -23.24
N PHE A 104 -3.86 10.44 -23.04
CA PHE A 104 -4.46 9.65 -24.13
C PHE A 104 -5.29 10.53 -25.09
N SER A 105 -5.77 11.68 -24.59
CA SER A 105 -6.41 12.75 -25.35
C SER A 105 -5.52 13.47 -26.38
N GLU A 106 -4.23 13.69 -26.14
CA GLU A 106 -3.31 14.31 -27.12
C GLU A 106 -2.96 13.34 -28.26
N GLU A 107 -2.85 12.05 -27.96
CA GLU A 107 -2.66 10.99 -28.97
C GLU A 107 -3.92 10.81 -29.83
N LEU A 108 -5.11 11.01 -29.24
CA LEU A 108 -6.39 11.00 -29.94
C LEU A 108 -6.59 12.26 -30.82
N GLU A 109 -6.08 13.42 -30.39
CA GLU A 109 -6.14 14.68 -31.15
C GLU A 109 -5.22 14.67 -32.38
N GLY A 110 -4.16 13.86 -32.38
CA GLY A 110 -3.31 13.61 -33.55
C GLY A 110 -3.85 12.56 -34.52
N LEU A 111 -4.86 11.79 -34.12
CA LEU A 111 -5.42 10.69 -34.90
C LEU A 111 -6.47 11.23 -35.89
N HIS A 112 -5.99 11.80 -36.99
CA HIS A 112 -6.82 12.17 -38.13
C HIS A 112 -6.46 11.30 -39.33
N GLN A 113 -7.48 10.64 -39.91
CA GLN A 113 -7.34 9.93 -41.18
C GLN A 113 -6.86 10.91 -42.26
N ASN A 114 -5.72 10.64 -42.87
CA ASN A 114 -5.23 11.46 -43.98
C ASN A 114 -6.14 11.29 -45.21
N ALA A 115 -6.29 12.32 -46.04
CA ALA A 115 -7.20 12.29 -47.19
C ALA A 115 -6.91 11.18 -48.21
N GLU A 116 -5.70 10.60 -48.17
CA GLU A 116 -5.25 9.52 -49.05
C GLU A 116 -5.28 8.13 -48.38
N GLU A 117 -5.69 8.04 -47.11
CA GLU A 117 -5.65 6.82 -46.33
C GLU A 117 -6.99 6.08 -46.43
N SER A 118 -7.00 4.90 -47.05
CA SER A 118 -8.20 4.06 -47.14
C SER A 118 -8.69 3.65 -45.75
N LEU A 119 -10.01 3.64 -45.56
CA LEU A 119 -10.69 3.22 -44.31
C LEU A 119 -10.25 1.84 -43.80
N THR A 120 -9.77 0.96 -44.67
CA THR A 120 -9.29 -0.39 -44.33
C THR A 120 -7.89 -0.43 -43.70
N SER A 121 -7.13 0.67 -43.75
CA SER A 121 -5.81 0.76 -43.09
C SER A 121 -5.88 1.46 -41.73
N TYR A 122 -6.98 2.17 -41.44
CA TYR A 122 -7.16 2.97 -40.23
C TYR A 122 -7.83 2.18 -39.08
N TYR A 123 -8.53 1.09 -39.40
CA TYR A 123 -9.19 0.16 -38.46
C TYR A 123 -8.40 -1.16 -38.36
#